data_AF-A0A6B2S9L5-F1
#
_entry.id   AF-A0A6B2S9L5-F1
#
_cell.length_a   1.000
_cell.length_b   1.000
_cell.length_c   1.000
_cell.angle_alpha   90.00
_cell.angle_beta   90.00
_cell.angle_gamma   90.00
#
_symmetry.space_group_name_H-M   'P 1'
#
loop_
_entity.id
_entity.type
_entity.pdbx_description
1 polymer ?
#
loop_
_entity_poly.entity_id
_entity_poly.type
_entity_poly.pdbx_seq_one_letter_code
_entity_poly.pdbx_strand_id
1 'polypeptide(L)'
;GRGGMQPPTPTGAAADVQDALLVGADPEGVRLLDRSLRGLAASLTEENRPLPTVYAAWLTNGDLHLQLATPAGRPPAPWQLGQDQTFWVLSRADAERYEDVDTAAPYPGLVCLGTLDDSRLLLNLEAVPGIVSLSGSAADRAAVFASVAAELATNGWSDRMTITVVGFGQDLTPLAPNRLRHLEDVEALIETMEAETRQRRGALGAAGHDSVLTGRTGPAQHTRWAPHLVLLAAEPTADDAVKLAELAADASRLGIGYLVGAETGDLPGAAWEMEITRDGKLLAPLLGLELAAQSLPEAQQRAVVQLFTDADPEGSGNPTGPDDGPTGAAPPFLVDVTEQGRPAVYARLVGTYEIIGLETPDGERSPLLHEALALLLLHREGVHPRVLASALWPRGVTDDVRDALLDRLRDWLGNEPDGSPRLRTDDTGRLTLAKSVVSDLDVLRSLYHEATQGRGAGNRAVRGRMLTDALVLVRGPLLADRPRGRYGWLTHEIIDAQLPLLVADIGLALSEFHLEKGRAEKAIEALDAALGSAPGDERLWNE
;
A
#
# COMPACT_ATOMS: atom_id res chain seq x y z
N GLY A 1 -16.51 -34.22 16.22
CA GLY A 1 -15.67 -33.34 17.06
C GLY A 1 -14.31 -33.24 16.42
N ARG A 2 -14.02 -32.12 15.76
CA ARG A 2 -12.69 -31.77 15.27
C ARG A 2 -12.40 -30.39 15.85
N GLY A 3 -11.32 -30.30 16.62
CA GLY A 3 -10.90 -29.10 17.32
C GLY A 3 -10.55 -28.00 16.33
N GLY A 4 -10.89 -26.77 16.69
CA GLY A 4 -10.50 -25.57 15.96
C GLY A 4 -8.99 -25.58 15.75
N MET A 5 -8.58 -25.40 14.49
CA MET A 5 -7.18 -25.42 14.10
C MET A 5 -6.51 -24.16 14.67
N GLN A 6 -5.86 -24.35 15.80
CA GLN A 6 -4.89 -23.42 16.38
C GLN A 6 -3.79 -23.22 15.32
N PRO A 7 -3.27 -21.98 15.11
CA PRO A 7 -2.10 -21.78 14.28
C PRO A 7 -0.97 -22.72 14.74
N PRO A 8 -0.11 -23.21 13.83
CA PRO A 8 0.99 -24.08 14.19
C PRO A 8 1.79 -23.41 15.32
N THR A 9 2.04 -24.15 16.40
CA THR A 9 2.84 -23.62 17.52
C THR A 9 4.27 -23.53 17.03
N PRO A 10 4.86 -22.33 16.90
CA PRO A 10 6.24 -22.21 16.47
C PRO A 10 7.17 -22.92 17.47
N THR A 11 8.35 -23.32 17.00
CA THR A 11 9.38 -23.97 17.83
C THR A 11 10.71 -23.24 17.70
N GLY A 12 11.57 -23.34 18.72
CA GLY A 12 12.88 -22.70 18.71
C GLY A 12 12.79 -21.17 18.71
N ALA A 13 13.68 -20.51 17.96
CA ALA A 13 13.78 -19.04 17.95
C ALA A 13 12.48 -18.32 17.54
N ALA A 14 11.66 -18.92 16.68
CA ALA A 14 10.35 -18.35 16.31
C ALA A 14 9.33 -18.37 17.47
N ALA A 15 9.42 -19.36 18.37
CA ALA A 15 8.59 -19.41 19.57
C ALA A 15 8.99 -18.33 20.58
N ASP A 16 10.29 -18.18 20.81
CA ASP A 16 10.82 -17.15 21.71
C ASP A 16 10.47 -15.73 21.20
N VAL A 17 10.52 -15.52 19.88
CA VAL A 17 10.10 -14.26 19.24
C VAL A 17 8.58 -14.08 19.31
N GLN A 18 7.76 -15.11 19.07
CA GLN A 18 6.32 -15.01 19.25
C GLN A 18 5.95 -14.65 20.70
N ASP A 19 6.56 -15.31 21.68
CA ASP A 19 6.31 -15.03 23.10
C ASP A 19 6.77 -13.61 23.47
N ALA A 20 7.94 -13.17 22.98
CA ALA A 20 8.40 -11.80 23.16
C ALA A 20 7.46 -10.76 22.52
N LEU A 21 6.96 -11.03 21.31
CA LEU A 21 5.97 -10.20 20.62
C LEU A 21 4.66 -10.15 21.42
N LEU A 22 4.17 -11.27 21.94
CA LEU A 22 2.93 -11.33 22.72
C LEU A 22 3.05 -10.66 24.10
N VAL A 23 4.22 -10.74 24.74
CA VAL A 23 4.49 -10.10 26.04
C VAL A 23 4.59 -8.58 25.91
N GLY A 24 5.12 -8.06 24.79
CA GLY A 24 5.28 -6.61 24.55
C GLY A 24 4.18 -5.96 23.70
N ALA A 25 3.34 -6.75 23.04
CA ALA A 25 2.28 -6.22 22.19
C ALA A 25 1.22 -5.48 23.01
N ASP A 26 0.80 -4.33 22.49
CA ASP A 26 -0.41 -3.64 22.92
C ASP A 26 -1.41 -3.59 21.75
N PRO A 27 -2.06 -4.72 21.38
CA PRO A 27 -2.96 -4.76 20.24
C PRO A 27 -4.20 -3.88 20.43
N GLU A 28 -4.58 -3.63 21.69
CA GLU A 28 -5.71 -2.78 22.03
C GLU A 28 -5.36 -1.31 21.80
N GLY A 29 -4.19 -0.85 22.26
CA GLY A 29 -3.68 0.49 21.99
C GLY A 29 -3.52 0.80 20.50
N VAL A 30 -3.02 -0.16 19.73
CA VAL A 30 -2.93 -0.07 18.25
C VAL A 30 -4.33 0.12 17.64
N ARG A 31 -5.32 -0.71 17.99
CA ARG A 31 -6.69 -0.56 17.47
C ARG A 31 -7.37 0.73 17.94
N LEU A 32 -7.08 1.18 19.17
CA LEU A 32 -7.60 2.44 19.70
C LEU A 32 -7.04 3.62 18.93
N LEU A 33 -5.73 3.61 18.63
CA LEU A 33 -5.10 4.64 17.79
C LEU A 33 -5.76 4.72 16.42
N ASP A 34 -5.87 3.60 15.70
CA ASP A 34 -6.47 3.54 14.36
C ASP A 34 -7.88 4.13 14.34
N ARG A 35 -8.77 3.62 15.21
CA ARG A 35 -10.17 4.08 15.31
C ARG A 35 -10.26 5.55 15.69
N SER A 36 -9.41 6.00 16.60
CA SER A 36 -9.40 7.40 17.05
C SER A 36 -8.99 8.36 15.93
N LEU A 37 -7.98 7.99 15.14
CA LEU A 37 -7.53 8.78 14.00
C LEU A 37 -8.59 8.82 12.90
N ARG A 38 -9.20 7.68 12.54
CA ARG A 38 -10.27 7.63 11.53
C ARG A 38 -11.52 8.39 12.00
N GLY A 39 -11.87 8.28 13.28
CA GLY A 39 -12.95 9.05 13.90
C GLY A 39 -12.70 10.56 13.93
N LEU A 40 -11.45 10.98 14.17
CA LEU A 40 -11.03 12.37 14.05
C LEU A 40 -11.21 12.88 12.61
N ALA A 41 -10.76 12.11 11.62
CA ALA A 41 -10.88 12.46 10.21
C ALA A 41 -12.35 12.58 9.76
N ALA A 42 -13.21 11.67 10.22
CA ALA A 42 -14.64 11.73 9.98
C ALA A 42 -15.27 13.00 10.58
N SER A 43 -14.94 13.32 11.84
CA SER A 43 -15.45 14.50 12.54
C SER A 43 -15.04 15.82 11.85
N LEU A 44 -13.77 15.91 11.43
CA LEU A 44 -13.27 17.08 10.69
C LEU A 44 -13.94 17.21 9.32
N THR A 45 -14.22 16.09 8.65
CA THR A 45 -14.94 16.08 7.38
C THR A 45 -16.36 16.60 7.54
N GLU A 46 -17.09 16.17 8.58
CA GLU A 46 -18.44 16.68 8.88
C GLU A 46 -18.44 18.20 9.16
N GLU A 47 -17.40 18.69 9.82
CA GLU A 47 -17.20 20.13 10.09
C GLU A 47 -16.65 20.92 8.88
N ASN A 48 -16.40 20.26 7.72
CA ASN A 48 -15.74 20.84 6.55
C ASN A 48 -14.38 21.51 6.88
N ARG A 49 -13.59 20.85 7.74
CA ARG A 49 -12.26 21.29 8.14
C ARG A 49 -11.19 20.35 7.56
N PRO A 50 -10.03 20.89 7.14
CA PRO A 50 -8.92 20.06 6.68
C PRO A 50 -8.30 19.28 7.84
N LEU A 51 -7.67 18.14 7.52
CA LEU A 51 -6.80 17.44 8.48
C LEU A 51 -5.63 18.35 8.89
N PRO A 52 -5.31 18.42 10.19
CA PRO A 52 -4.07 19.06 10.61
C PRO A 52 -2.87 18.21 10.23
N THR A 53 -1.73 18.84 9.94
CA THR A 53 -0.45 18.15 9.79
C THR A 53 0.01 17.66 11.17
N VAL A 54 0.02 16.35 11.36
CA VAL A 54 0.53 15.70 12.58
C VAL A 54 1.99 15.30 12.35
N TYR A 55 2.90 15.75 13.20
CA TYR A 55 4.30 15.33 13.20
C TYR A 55 4.53 14.06 13.99
N ALA A 56 3.89 13.96 15.16
CA ALA A 56 4.09 12.85 16.07
C ALA A 56 2.80 12.50 16.83
N ALA A 57 2.70 11.24 17.24
CA ALA A 57 1.70 10.75 18.17
C ALA A 57 2.38 10.07 19.36
N TRP A 58 1.99 10.44 20.57
CA TRP A 58 2.39 9.77 21.80
C TRP A 58 1.26 8.90 22.29
N LEU A 59 1.57 7.63 22.58
CA LEU A 59 0.65 6.69 23.20
C LEU A 59 1.17 6.36 24.60
N THR A 60 0.41 6.78 25.62
CA THR A 60 0.78 6.63 27.03
C THR A 60 -0.38 6.01 27.79
N ASN A 61 -0.29 4.75 28.20
CA ASN A 61 -1.35 4.05 28.93
C ASN A 61 -2.75 4.09 28.26
N GLY A 62 -2.78 4.21 26.93
CA GLY A 62 -4.01 4.33 26.13
C GLY A 62 -4.48 5.76 25.87
N ASP A 63 -3.90 6.77 26.53
CA ASP A 63 -4.11 8.17 26.18
C ASP A 63 -3.29 8.53 24.94
N LEU A 64 -3.91 9.29 24.04
CA LEU A 64 -3.35 9.68 22.76
C LEU A 64 -3.06 11.18 22.75
N HIS A 65 -1.83 11.54 22.40
CA HIS A 65 -1.43 12.93 22.21
C HIS A 65 -0.90 13.12 20.80
N LEU A 66 -1.57 13.95 20.00
CA LEU A 66 -1.09 14.35 18.68
C LEU A 66 -0.34 15.66 18.79
N GLN A 67 0.87 15.67 18.27
CA GLN A 67 1.67 16.88 18.09
C GLN A 67 1.54 17.35 16.64
N LEU A 68 0.99 18.54 16.48
CA LEU A 68 0.72 19.17 15.19
C LEU A 68 1.91 20.02 14.74
N ALA A 69 2.08 20.18 13.43
CA ALA A 69 3.09 21.08 12.87
C ALA A 69 2.77 22.55 13.13
N THR A 70 1.49 22.90 13.10
CA THR A 70 0.99 24.26 13.34
C THR A 70 -0.35 24.22 14.07
N PRO A 71 -0.75 25.31 14.77
CA PRO A 71 -2.06 25.38 15.41
C PRO A 71 -3.22 25.17 14.43
N ALA A 72 -4.11 24.23 14.74
CA ALA A 72 -5.26 23.86 13.88
C ALA A 72 -6.62 24.26 14.46
N GLY A 73 -6.61 25.23 15.38
CA GLY A 73 -7.80 25.67 16.11
C GLY A 73 -8.26 24.67 17.16
N ARG A 74 -9.55 24.76 17.54
CA ARG A 74 -10.12 23.88 18.57
C ARG A 74 -10.36 22.47 17.99
N PRO A 75 -9.89 21.39 18.64
CA PRO A 75 -10.19 20.04 18.19
C PRO A 75 -11.70 19.74 18.27
N PRO A 76 -12.23 18.90 17.36
CA PRO A 76 -13.61 18.40 17.46
C PRO A 76 -13.76 17.48 18.68
N ALA A 77 -14.93 17.45 19.31
CA ALA A 77 -15.16 16.53 20.42
C ALA A 77 -15.05 15.07 19.96
N PRO A 78 -14.56 14.14 20.79
CA PRO A 78 -14.11 14.30 22.18
C PRO A 78 -12.65 14.78 22.36
N TRP A 79 -11.92 15.08 21.30
CA TRP A 79 -10.55 15.58 21.40
C TRP A 79 -10.50 16.93 22.12
N GLN A 80 -9.44 17.15 22.90
CA GLN A 80 -9.22 18.33 23.71
C GLN A 80 -7.88 18.98 23.38
N LEU A 81 -7.76 20.29 23.64
CA LEU A 81 -6.46 20.94 23.60
C LEU A 81 -5.60 20.42 24.76
N GLY A 82 -4.36 20.10 24.46
CA GLY A 82 -3.35 19.70 25.43
C GLY A 82 -2.65 20.90 26.05
N GLN A 83 -1.34 20.76 26.22
CA GLN A 83 -0.47 21.78 26.84
C GLN A 83 -0.42 23.11 26.07
N ASP A 84 -0.61 23.08 24.75
CA ASP A 84 -0.68 24.27 23.90
C ASP A 84 -1.57 24.03 22.65
N GLN A 85 -1.61 25.00 21.74
CA GLN A 85 -2.47 24.97 20.54
C GLN A 85 -2.04 23.98 19.44
N THR A 86 -0.84 23.39 19.58
CA THR A 86 -0.27 22.36 18.70
C THR A 86 -0.36 20.96 19.29
N PHE A 87 -0.94 20.80 20.49
CA PHE A 87 -1.18 19.48 21.08
C PHE A 87 -2.66 19.19 21.20
N TRP A 88 -3.10 18.09 20.58
CA TRP A 88 -4.44 17.56 20.75
C TRP A 88 -4.39 16.27 21.54
N VAL A 89 -5.30 16.11 22.49
CA VAL A 89 -5.30 14.98 23.43
C VAL A 89 -6.64 14.28 23.39
N LEU A 90 -6.60 12.95 23.44
CA LEU A 90 -7.76 12.09 23.57
C LEU A 90 -7.51 11.09 24.69
N SER A 91 -8.41 11.07 25.67
CA SER A 91 -8.33 10.10 26.76
C SER A 91 -8.68 8.70 26.26
N ARG A 92 -8.13 7.66 26.89
CA ARG A 92 -8.48 6.26 26.59
C ARG A 92 -10.00 6.03 26.63
N ALA A 93 -10.67 6.57 27.64
CA ALA A 93 -12.11 6.39 27.83
C ALA A 93 -12.96 7.05 26.73
N ASP A 94 -12.44 8.09 26.09
CA ASP A 94 -13.07 8.72 24.93
C ASP A 94 -12.69 7.99 23.63
N ALA A 95 -11.45 7.51 23.50
CA ALA A 95 -10.99 6.69 22.39
C ALA A 95 -11.81 5.39 22.24
N GLU A 96 -12.16 4.75 23.37
CA GLU A 96 -13.00 3.55 23.40
C GLU A 96 -14.43 3.78 22.89
N ARG A 97 -14.89 5.03 22.77
CA ARG A 97 -16.21 5.36 22.23
C ARG A 97 -16.26 5.43 20.71
N TYR A 98 -15.12 5.48 20.04
CA TYR A 98 -15.08 5.47 18.58
C TYR A 98 -15.44 4.07 18.05
N GLU A 99 -16.46 4.03 17.19
CA GLU A 99 -16.81 2.85 16.41
C GLU A 99 -15.94 2.76 15.15
N ASP A 100 -15.89 1.57 14.54
CA ASP A 100 -15.20 1.38 13.27
C ASP A 100 -15.92 2.18 12.17
N VAL A 101 -15.19 3.08 11.52
CA VAL A 101 -15.69 3.89 10.40
C VAL A 101 -14.97 3.50 9.12
N ASP A 102 -15.73 3.38 8.02
CA ASP A 102 -15.21 3.08 6.68
C ASP A 102 -14.62 4.35 6.03
N THR A 103 -13.52 4.83 6.62
CA THR A 103 -12.77 6.02 6.19
C THR A 103 -11.31 5.65 6.10
N ALA A 104 -10.63 5.97 5.00
CA ALA A 104 -9.20 5.70 4.82
C ALA A 104 -8.36 6.31 5.96
N ALA A 105 -7.19 5.73 6.24
CA ALA A 105 -6.36 6.22 7.32
C ALA A 105 -5.87 7.66 7.03
N PRO A 106 -6.01 8.60 7.98
CA PRO A 106 -5.61 10.00 7.74
C PRO A 106 -4.08 10.19 7.73
N TYR A 107 -3.37 9.41 8.55
CA TYR A 107 -1.91 9.52 8.77
C TYR A 107 -1.23 8.15 8.63
N PRO A 108 -1.25 7.55 7.43
CA PRO A 108 -0.77 6.19 7.22
C PRO A 108 0.75 6.03 7.44
N GLY A 109 1.52 7.12 7.33
CA GLY A 109 2.97 7.14 7.59
C GLY A 109 3.38 7.24 9.07
N LEU A 110 2.46 7.11 10.01
CA LEU A 110 2.77 7.02 11.44
C LEU A 110 3.43 5.68 11.77
N VAL A 111 4.66 5.72 12.30
CA VAL A 111 5.45 4.54 12.68
C VAL A 111 6.12 4.72 14.04
N CYS A 112 6.17 3.66 14.85
CA CYS A 112 6.82 3.68 16.17
C CYS A 112 8.35 3.74 16.03
N LEU A 113 8.97 4.73 16.67
CA LEU A 113 10.44 4.86 16.72
C LEU A 113 11.04 4.33 18.02
N GLY A 114 10.24 4.22 19.08
CA GLY A 114 10.72 3.77 20.37
C GLY A 114 9.83 4.21 21.52
N THR A 115 10.38 4.03 22.73
CA THR A 115 9.69 4.34 23.98
C THR A 115 10.50 5.26 24.88
N LEU A 116 9.80 6.10 25.64
CA LEU A 116 10.33 6.95 26.70
C LEU A 116 9.41 6.82 27.91
N ASP A 117 9.92 6.33 29.04
CA ASP A 117 9.18 6.20 30.30
C ASP A 117 7.76 5.61 30.09
N ASP A 118 7.69 4.42 29.46
CA ASP A 118 6.48 3.68 29.08
C ASP A 118 5.57 4.33 28.00
N SER A 119 5.95 5.49 27.48
CA SER A 119 5.25 6.20 26.40
C SER A 119 5.83 5.81 25.04
N ARG A 120 5.00 5.39 24.08
CA ARG A 120 5.44 5.09 22.71
C ARG A 120 5.39 6.36 21.87
N LEU A 121 6.46 6.64 21.13
CA LEU A 121 6.50 7.72 20.16
C LEU A 121 6.34 7.16 18.75
N LEU A 122 5.29 7.61 18.07
CA LEU A 122 5.09 7.39 16.65
C LEU A 122 5.40 8.67 15.89
N LEU A 123 6.20 8.55 14.84
CA LEU A 123 6.56 9.65 13.96
C LEU A 123 5.79 9.53 12.65
N ASN A 124 5.21 10.63 12.18
CA ASN A 124 4.61 10.67 10.85
C ASN A 124 5.67 11.01 9.81
N LEU A 125 6.27 9.99 9.20
CA LEU A 125 7.34 10.17 8.22
C LEU A 125 6.88 10.93 6.96
N GLU A 126 5.59 10.87 6.63
CA GLU A 126 5.01 11.59 5.49
C GLU A 126 4.95 13.11 5.71
N ALA A 127 4.86 13.56 6.97
CA ALA A 127 4.71 14.98 7.29
C ALA A 127 6.03 15.75 7.34
N VAL A 128 7.17 15.07 7.33
CA VAL A 128 8.48 15.71 7.51
C VAL A 128 8.88 16.48 6.24
N PRO A 129 9.19 17.79 6.33
CA PRO A 129 9.57 18.58 5.17
C PRO A 129 11.05 18.39 4.81
N GLY A 130 11.39 17.22 4.27
CA GLY A 130 12.75 16.86 3.88
C GLY A 130 13.10 15.43 4.24
N ILE A 131 14.40 15.17 4.42
CA ILE A 131 14.91 13.85 4.82
C ILE A 131 14.86 13.71 6.34
N VAL A 132 14.43 12.54 6.82
CA VAL A 132 14.76 12.06 8.17
C VAL A 132 16.05 11.25 8.04
N SER A 133 17.15 11.74 8.60
CA SER A 133 18.42 11.00 8.60
C SER A 133 18.53 10.10 9.82
N LEU A 134 19.05 8.89 9.62
CA LEU A 134 19.38 7.96 10.70
C LEU A 134 20.86 7.59 10.60
N SER A 135 21.65 8.12 11.52
CA SER A 135 23.06 7.77 11.67
C SER A 135 23.26 6.64 12.69
N GLY A 136 24.43 6.00 12.69
CA GLY A 136 24.73 4.86 13.55
C GLY A 136 25.43 3.73 12.80
N SER A 137 25.67 2.60 13.46
CA SER A 137 26.30 1.45 12.77
C SER A 137 25.34 0.85 11.73
N ALA A 138 25.87 0.30 10.63
CA ALA A 138 25.02 -0.27 9.56
C ALA A 138 24.05 -1.34 10.07
N ALA A 139 24.48 -2.18 11.03
CA ALA A 139 23.63 -3.20 11.64
C ALA A 139 22.50 -2.61 12.49
N ASP A 140 22.80 -1.59 13.30
CA ASP A 140 21.81 -0.93 14.15
C ASP A 140 20.79 -0.16 13.32
N ARG A 141 21.26 0.54 12.27
CA ARG A 141 20.37 1.22 11.29
C ARG A 141 19.45 0.20 10.63
N ALA A 142 20.00 -0.89 10.08
CA ALA A 142 19.22 -1.92 9.40
C ALA A 142 18.13 -2.51 10.30
N ALA A 143 18.39 -2.68 11.60
CA ALA A 143 17.40 -3.17 12.56
C ALA A 143 16.24 -2.18 12.78
N VAL A 144 16.51 -0.87 12.85
CA VAL A 144 15.47 0.17 12.94
C VAL A 144 14.67 0.24 11.64
N PHE A 145 15.36 0.25 10.50
CA PHE A 145 14.76 0.22 9.16
C PHE A 145 13.84 -0.99 8.95
N ALA A 146 14.28 -2.18 9.34
CA ALA A 146 13.48 -3.41 9.28
C ALA A 146 12.24 -3.32 10.17
N SER A 147 12.36 -2.73 11.37
CA SER A 147 11.21 -2.52 12.25
C SER A 147 10.20 -1.55 11.64
N VAL A 148 10.65 -0.43 11.09
CA VAL A 148 9.81 0.57 10.43
C VAL A 148 9.07 -0.05 9.23
N ALA A 149 9.80 -0.79 8.38
CA ALA A 149 9.23 -1.46 7.22
C ALA A 149 8.20 -2.53 7.62
N ALA A 150 8.52 -3.36 8.62
CA ALA A 150 7.62 -4.40 9.11
C ALA A 150 6.35 -3.81 9.74
N GLU A 151 6.47 -2.72 10.50
CA GLU A 151 5.31 -2.03 11.08
C GLU A 151 4.42 -1.45 9.97
N LEU A 152 4.96 -0.66 9.04
CA LEU A 152 4.19 -0.08 7.94
C LEU A 152 3.56 -1.17 7.04
N ALA A 153 4.22 -2.32 6.90
CA ALA A 153 3.71 -3.47 6.16
C ALA A 153 2.56 -4.20 6.88
N THR A 154 2.39 -4.05 8.21
CA THR A 154 1.45 -4.88 8.98
C THR A 154 0.40 -4.09 9.76
N ASN A 155 0.59 -2.78 9.93
CA ASN A 155 -0.28 -1.99 10.79
C ASN A 155 -1.59 -1.55 10.11
N GLY A 156 -2.66 -1.44 10.92
CA GLY A 156 -4.04 -1.23 10.44
C GLY A 156 -4.31 0.16 9.85
N TRP A 157 -3.57 1.18 10.28
CA TRP A 157 -3.67 2.54 9.74
C TRP A 157 -2.71 2.80 8.58
N SER A 158 -1.83 1.87 8.21
CA SER A 158 -0.92 2.01 7.07
C SER A 158 -1.57 1.52 5.77
N ASP A 159 -2.85 1.83 5.57
CA ASP A 159 -3.58 1.47 4.36
C ASP A 159 -3.13 2.30 3.15
N ARG A 160 -3.30 1.73 1.94
CA ARG A 160 -3.08 2.41 0.65
C ARG A 160 -1.75 3.16 0.50
N MET A 161 -0.61 2.52 0.73
CA MET A 161 0.71 3.15 0.53
C MET A 161 1.65 2.29 -0.31
N THR A 162 2.71 2.92 -0.81
CA THR A 162 3.89 2.25 -1.34
C THR A 162 5.05 2.44 -0.37
N ILE A 163 5.82 1.39 -0.11
CA ILE A 163 7.04 1.41 0.69
C ILE A 163 8.17 0.95 -0.23
N THR A 164 9.10 1.85 -0.56
CA THR A 164 10.30 1.48 -1.32
C THR A 164 11.46 1.26 -0.37
N VAL A 165 12.13 0.13 -0.51
CA VAL A 165 13.18 -0.35 0.39
C VAL A 165 14.46 -0.55 -0.41
N VAL A 166 15.58 0.01 0.07
CA VAL A 166 16.89 -0.10 -0.58
C VAL A 166 17.99 -0.41 0.43
N GLY A 167 18.80 -1.42 0.13
CA GLY A 167 19.95 -1.80 0.96
C GLY A 167 19.61 -2.62 2.21
N PHE A 168 18.35 -3.04 2.39
CA PHE A 168 17.93 -3.96 3.45
C PHE A 168 16.64 -4.69 3.08
N GLY A 169 16.23 -5.66 3.91
CA GLY A 169 14.85 -6.13 3.92
C GLY A 169 14.40 -6.91 2.68
N GLN A 170 15.30 -7.53 1.92
CA GLN A 170 14.95 -8.39 0.78
C GLN A 170 13.91 -9.45 1.17
N ASP A 171 14.05 -10.00 2.38
CA ASP A 171 13.15 -11.01 2.96
C ASP A 171 11.85 -10.44 3.55
N LEU A 172 11.63 -9.11 3.57
CA LEU A 172 10.42 -8.49 4.14
C LEU A 172 9.26 -8.41 3.15
N THR A 173 9.52 -8.58 1.85
CA THR A 173 8.51 -8.53 0.78
C THR A 173 7.28 -9.43 1.05
N PRO A 174 7.40 -10.66 1.60
CA PRO A 174 6.25 -11.50 1.94
C PRO A 174 5.25 -10.87 2.92
N LEU A 175 5.68 -9.92 3.77
CA LEU A 175 4.78 -9.27 4.74
C LEU A 175 3.70 -8.42 4.05
N ALA A 176 4.03 -7.77 2.93
CA ALA A 176 3.11 -6.89 2.21
C ALA A 176 3.49 -6.73 0.72
N PRO A 177 3.32 -7.77 -0.11
CA PRO A 177 3.82 -7.81 -1.50
C PRO A 177 3.24 -6.70 -2.40
N ASN A 178 2.03 -6.20 -2.11
CA ASN A 178 1.41 -5.12 -2.89
C ASN A 178 1.85 -3.71 -2.50
N ARG A 179 2.53 -3.57 -1.36
CA ARG A 179 2.94 -2.28 -0.80
C ARG A 179 4.45 -2.13 -0.76
N LEU A 180 5.17 -3.19 -0.39
CA LEU A 180 6.63 -3.18 -0.25
C LEU A 180 7.29 -3.50 -1.59
N ARG A 181 8.18 -2.60 -2.04
CA ARG A 181 8.97 -2.71 -3.25
C ARG A 181 10.45 -2.62 -2.89
N HIS A 182 11.21 -3.66 -3.20
CA HIS A 182 12.65 -3.63 -3.07
C HIS A 182 13.28 -3.12 -4.38
N LEU A 183 14.17 -2.13 -4.30
CA LEU A 183 15.02 -1.72 -5.42
C LEU A 183 16.46 -2.14 -5.16
N GLU A 184 17.18 -2.43 -6.23
CA GLU A 184 18.54 -2.98 -6.16
C GLU A 184 19.53 -2.00 -5.53
N ASP A 185 19.46 -0.72 -5.90
CA ASP A 185 20.41 0.30 -5.48
C ASP A 185 19.82 1.72 -5.45
N VAL A 186 20.68 2.68 -5.09
CA VAL A 186 20.33 4.11 -4.96
C VAL A 186 20.08 4.76 -6.32
N GLU A 187 20.72 4.28 -7.39
CA GLU A 187 20.53 4.79 -8.75
C GLU A 187 19.11 4.49 -9.25
N ALA A 188 18.69 3.23 -9.13
CA ALA A 188 17.33 2.80 -9.44
C ALA A 188 16.28 3.53 -8.60
N LEU A 189 16.58 3.82 -7.33
CA LEU A 189 15.73 4.62 -6.46
C LEU A 189 15.55 6.04 -6.99
N ILE A 190 16.65 6.72 -7.32
CA ILE A 190 16.59 8.11 -7.80
C ILE A 190 15.81 8.18 -9.10
N GLU A 191 16.07 7.31 -10.08
CA GLU A 191 15.33 7.28 -11.34
C GLU A 191 13.82 7.08 -11.12
N THR A 192 13.45 6.12 -10.26
CA THR A 192 12.06 5.83 -9.91
C THR A 192 11.39 7.04 -9.26
N MET A 193 12.07 7.66 -8.27
CA MET A 193 11.50 8.76 -7.50
C MET A 193 11.46 10.07 -8.28
N GLU A 194 12.37 10.31 -9.22
CA GLU A 194 12.28 11.44 -10.15
C GLU A 194 11.02 11.36 -11.02
N ALA A 195 10.74 10.18 -11.58
CA ALA A 195 9.55 9.95 -12.39
C ALA A 195 8.27 10.13 -11.55
N GLU A 196 8.23 9.52 -10.36
CA GLU A 196 7.07 9.60 -9.48
C GLU A 196 6.83 11.01 -8.92
N THR A 197 7.89 11.72 -8.53
CA THR A 197 7.78 13.11 -8.05
C THR A 197 7.23 14.02 -9.15
N ARG A 198 7.67 13.84 -10.40
CA ARG A 198 7.15 14.58 -11.55
C ARG A 198 5.68 14.29 -11.80
N GLN A 199 5.29 13.01 -11.73
CA GLN A 199 3.90 12.57 -11.90
C GLN A 199 3.00 13.14 -10.81
N ARG A 200 3.37 13.01 -9.54
CA ARG A 200 2.60 13.51 -8.39
C ARG A 200 2.48 15.03 -8.40
N ARG A 201 3.55 15.76 -8.73
CA ARG A 201 3.52 17.23 -8.82
C ARG A 201 2.57 17.69 -9.94
N GLY A 202 2.58 17.02 -11.08
CA GLY A 202 1.64 17.26 -12.17
C GLY A 202 0.19 17.02 -11.74
N ALA A 203 -0.08 15.87 -11.12
CA ALA A 203 -1.42 15.51 -10.66
C ALA A 203 -1.96 16.43 -9.54
N LEU A 204 -1.10 16.86 -8.60
CA LEU A 204 -1.48 17.75 -7.51
C LEU A 204 -1.81 19.16 -8.02
N GLY A 205 -0.99 19.69 -8.93
CA GLY A 205 -1.26 20.95 -9.60
C GLY A 205 -2.57 20.91 -10.41
N ALA A 206 -2.79 19.80 -11.11
CA ALA A 206 -3.99 19.49 -11.88
C ALA A 206 -5.25 19.22 -11.04
N ALA A 207 -5.16 19.19 -9.71
CA ALA A 207 -6.33 19.06 -8.84
C ALA A 207 -6.62 20.35 -8.07
N GLY A 208 -5.83 21.41 -8.31
CA GLY A 208 -5.92 22.67 -7.56
C GLY A 208 -5.68 22.49 -6.05
N HIS A 209 -4.91 21.48 -5.65
CA HIS A 209 -4.63 21.20 -4.24
C HIS A 209 -3.20 21.56 -3.86
N ASP A 210 -3.02 22.11 -2.66
CA ASP A 210 -1.68 22.48 -2.19
C ASP A 210 -0.89 21.30 -1.62
N SER A 211 -1.57 20.24 -1.16
CA SER A 211 -0.93 19.04 -0.62
C SER A 211 -1.83 17.81 -0.72
N VAL A 212 -1.23 16.62 -0.68
CA VAL A 212 -1.94 15.33 -0.59
C VAL A 212 -2.82 15.25 0.66
N LEU A 213 -2.35 15.77 1.81
CA LEU A 213 -3.10 15.75 3.06
C LEU A 213 -4.43 16.52 2.94
N THR A 214 -4.42 17.65 2.23
CA THR A 214 -5.64 18.44 1.97
C THR A 214 -6.69 17.63 1.20
N GLY A 215 -6.25 16.76 0.28
CA GLY A 215 -7.13 15.89 -0.52
C GLY A 215 -7.78 14.73 0.24
N ARG A 216 -7.39 14.47 1.50
CA ARG A 216 -7.93 13.34 2.30
C ARG A 216 -9.25 13.63 2.99
N THR A 217 -9.68 14.90 3.06
CA THR A 217 -10.91 15.34 3.73
C THR A 217 -11.73 16.32 2.90
N GLY A 218 -13.03 16.41 3.18
CA GLY A 218 -13.93 17.37 2.54
C GLY A 218 -14.24 17.03 1.07
N PRO A 219 -14.77 18.00 0.28
CA PRO A 219 -15.18 17.77 -1.12
C PRO A 219 -14.02 17.41 -2.07
N ALA A 220 -12.77 17.49 -1.60
CA ALA A 220 -11.55 17.11 -2.30
C ALA A 220 -11.23 15.60 -2.27
N GLN A 221 -12.06 14.78 -1.59
CA GLN A 221 -11.83 13.35 -1.34
C GLN A 221 -11.77 12.47 -2.61
N HIS A 222 -12.02 13.02 -3.79
CA HIS A 222 -12.06 12.29 -5.06
C HIS A 222 -10.68 11.90 -5.58
N THR A 223 -9.60 12.55 -5.12
CA THR A 223 -8.22 12.27 -5.55
C THR A 223 -7.45 11.60 -4.41
N ARG A 224 -7.67 10.31 -4.24
CA ARG A 224 -7.12 9.50 -3.13
C ARG A 224 -5.63 9.19 -3.34
N TRP A 225 -4.73 10.16 -3.18
CA TRP A 225 -3.30 9.88 -3.36
C TRP A 225 -2.72 9.05 -2.21
N ALA A 226 -2.19 7.88 -2.59
CA ALA A 226 -1.48 6.96 -1.72
C ALA A 226 -0.10 7.53 -1.31
N PRO A 227 0.24 7.57 -0.01
CA PRO A 227 1.59 7.95 0.40
C PRO A 227 2.64 7.00 -0.17
N HIS A 228 3.87 7.52 -0.29
CA HIS A 228 5.04 6.73 -0.60
C HIS A 228 6.13 6.98 0.44
N LEU A 229 6.53 5.94 1.16
CA LEU A 229 7.66 6.00 2.08
C LEU A 229 8.89 5.34 1.45
N VAL A 230 9.98 6.10 1.37
CA VAL A 230 11.28 5.65 0.91
C VAL A 230 12.16 5.36 2.12
N LEU A 231 12.59 4.11 2.24
CA LEU A 231 13.47 3.62 3.29
C LEU A 231 14.81 3.22 2.66
N LEU A 232 15.80 4.09 2.77
CA LEU A 232 17.13 3.90 2.18
C LEU A 232 18.14 3.59 3.29
N ALA A 233 18.52 2.32 3.46
CA ALA A 233 19.57 1.94 4.41
C ALA A 233 20.97 1.89 3.78
N ALA A 234 21.04 1.70 2.45
CA ALA A 234 22.29 1.82 1.70
C ALA A 234 22.82 3.24 1.78
N GLU A 235 24.14 3.38 1.94
CA GLU A 235 24.78 4.68 2.05
C GLU A 235 24.82 5.38 0.68
N PRO A 236 24.18 6.55 0.52
CA PRO A 236 24.22 7.28 -0.73
C PRO A 236 25.61 7.88 -0.95
N THR A 237 26.03 8.00 -2.21
CA THR A 237 27.20 8.83 -2.54
C THR A 237 26.90 10.30 -2.27
N ALA A 238 27.93 11.16 -2.21
CA ALA A 238 27.73 12.60 -2.02
C ALA A 238 26.85 13.22 -3.11
N ASP A 239 27.00 12.79 -4.36
CA ASP A 239 26.18 13.27 -5.48
C ASP A 239 24.74 12.77 -5.38
N ASP A 240 24.53 11.51 -4.96
CA ASP A 240 23.19 10.95 -4.73
C ASP A 240 22.48 11.62 -3.56
N ALA A 241 23.20 11.94 -2.48
CA ALA A 241 22.67 12.65 -1.33
C ALA A 241 22.12 14.04 -1.70
N VAL A 242 22.79 14.75 -2.61
CA VAL A 242 22.29 16.03 -3.15
C VAL A 242 21.00 15.84 -3.96
N LYS A 243 20.95 14.84 -4.85
CA LYS A 243 19.74 14.54 -5.63
C LYS A 243 18.57 14.12 -4.74
N LEU A 244 18.83 13.30 -3.72
CA LEU A 244 17.83 12.89 -2.72
C LEU A 244 17.30 14.10 -1.95
N ALA A 245 18.16 15.05 -1.58
CA ALA A 245 17.77 16.30 -0.94
C ALA A 245 16.85 17.14 -1.84
N GLU A 246 17.15 17.23 -3.14
CA GLU A 246 16.31 17.92 -4.13
C GLU A 246 14.93 17.27 -4.27
N LEU A 247 14.87 15.94 -4.30
CA LEU A 247 13.60 15.20 -4.31
C LEU A 247 12.80 15.40 -3.02
N ALA A 248 13.48 15.39 -1.87
CA ALA A 248 12.86 15.49 -0.55
C ALA A 248 12.32 16.89 -0.22
N ALA A 249 12.84 17.95 -0.86
CA ALA A 249 12.52 19.34 -0.52
C ALA A 249 11.00 19.67 -0.56
N ASP A 250 10.25 19.08 -1.51
CA ASP A 250 8.80 19.25 -1.65
C ASP A 250 8.00 17.98 -1.31
N ALA A 251 8.67 16.92 -0.86
CA ALA A 251 8.13 15.57 -0.79
C ALA A 251 6.90 15.45 0.11
N SER A 252 6.88 16.13 1.27
CA SER A 252 5.75 16.11 2.21
C SER A 252 4.44 16.61 1.58
N ARG A 253 4.50 17.60 0.68
CA ARG A 253 3.31 18.08 -0.05
C ARG A 253 2.77 17.02 -1.01
N LEU A 254 3.66 16.20 -1.56
CA LEU A 254 3.36 15.11 -2.49
C LEU A 254 3.01 13.79 -1.78
N GLY A 255 2.96 13.79 -0.45
CA GLY A 255 2.74 12.58 0.36
C GLY A 255 3.88 11.58 0.24
N ILE A 256 5.12 12.07 0.09
CA ILE A 256 6.33 11.24 0.03
C ILE A 256 7.17 11.52 1.28
N GLY A 257 7.58 10.47 2.00
CA GLY A 257 8.49 10.56 3.14
C GLY A 257 9.80 9.83 2.87
N TYR A 258 10.92 10.42 3.32
CA TYR A 258 12.27 9.85 3.14
C TYR A 258 12.91 9.58 4.50
N LEU A 259 13.22 8.32 4.78
CA LEU A 259 14.09 7.90 5.88
C LEU A 259 15.38 7.37 5.27
N VAL A 260 16.51 8.04 5.53
CA VAL A 260 17.80 7.76 4.88
C VAL A 260 18.87 7.48 5.92
N GLY A 261 19.54 6.35 5.76
CA GLY A 261 20.67 5.94 6.58
C GLY A 261 21.97 6.52 6.02
N ALA A 262 22.82 7.03 6.89
CA ALA A 262 24.18 7.46 6.54
C ALA A 262 25.15 7.14 7.68
N GLU A 263 26.44 6.95 7.39
CA GLU A 263 27.45 6.74 8.44
C GLU A 263 27.53 7.91 9.42
N THR A 264 27.27 9.13 8.92
CA THR A 264 27.21 10.35 9.73
C THR A 264 25.86 11.06 9.56
N GLY A 265 25.47 11.89 10.54
CA GLY A 265 24.19 12.60 10.52
C GLY A 265 24.09 13.75 9.50
N ASP A 266 25.20 14.14 8.87
CA ASP A 266 25.31 15.32 7.99
C ASP A 266 24.88 14.97 6.55
N LEU A 267 23.58 14.73 6.37
CA LEU A 267 22.96 14.55 5.06
C LEU A 267 22.37 15.88 4.56
N PRO A 268 22.70 16.32 3.33
CA PRO A 268 22.05 17.47 2.71
C PRO A 268 20.52 17.32 2.73
N GLY A 269 19.82 18.39 3.10
CA GLY A 269 18.35 18.38 3.14
C GLY A 269 17.72 17.54 4.26
N ALA A 270 18.50 17.07 5.23
CA ALA A 270 17.98 16.49 6.46
C ALA A 270 17.18 17.56 7.24
N ALA A 271 15.88 17.32 7.39
CA ALA A 271 15.01 18.13 8.21
C ALA A 271 15.14 17.71 9.68
N TRP A 272 15.25 16.39 9.91
CA TRP A 272 15.48 15.80 11.23
C TRP A 272 16.65 14.83 11.17
N GLU A 273 17.54 14.98 12.14
CA GLU A 273 18.69 14.11 12.33
C GLU A 273 18.46 13.22 13.54
N MET A 274 18.61 11.91 13.33
CA MET A 274 18.53 10.89 14.36
C MET A 274 19.81 10.07 14.40
N GLU A 275 20.12 9.51 15.57
CA GLU A 275 21.23 8.58 15.77
C GLU A 275 20.72 7.34 16.48
N ILE A 276 21.00 6.16 15.93
CA ILE A 276 20.87 4.89 16.65
C ILE A 276 22.24 4.52 17.25
N THR A 277 22.27 4.49 18.56
CA THR A 277 23.44 4.12 19.36
C THR A 277 23.58 2.61 19.47
N ARG A 278 24.80 2.14 19.77
CA ARG A 278 25.09 0.70 19.93
C ARG A 278 24.42 0.06 21.15
N ASP A 279 24.01 0.85 22.14
CA ASP A 279 23.23 0.41 23.30
C ASP A 279 21.72 0.38 23.04
N GLY A 280 21.29 0.60 21.79
CA GLY A 280 19.89 0.48 21.37
C GLY A 280 19.05 1.70 21.72
N LYS A 281 19.67 2.88 21.90
CA LYS A 281 18.96 4.14 22.09
C LYS A 281 18.89 4.93 20.80
N LEU A 282 17.71 5.48 20.51
CA LEU A 282 17.49 6.41 19.42
C LEU A 282 17.54 7.85 19.97
N LEU A 283 18.52 8.62 19.51
CA LEU A 283 18.68 10.03 19.86
C LEU A 283 18.05 10.88 18.76
N ALA A 284 17.24 11.85 19.14
CA ALA A 284 16.66 12.85 18.24
C ALA A 284 16.92 14.25 18.82
N PRO A 285 18.13 14.83 18.61
CA PRO A 285 18.57 16.04 19.30
C PRO A 285 17.67 17.25 19.08
N LEU A 286 17.15 17.44 17.86
CA LEU A 286 16.24 18.54 17.54
C LEU A 286 14.90 18.45 18.29
N LEU A 287 14.48 17.24 18.66
CA LEU A 287 13.29 17.00 19.45
C LEU A 287 13.61 16.98 20.96
N GLY A 288 14.89 16.96 21.34
CA GLY A 288 15.33 16.79 22.72
C GLY A 288 14.99 15.41 23.29
N LEU A 289 14.93 14.38 22.45
CA LEU A 289 14.47 13.05 22.83
C LEU A 289 15.60 12.02 22.82
N GLU A 290 15.55 11.14 23.81
CA GLU A 290 16.34 9.92 23.91
C GLU A 290 15.36 8.78 24.18
N LEU A 291 15.23 7.86 23.23
CA LEU A 291 14.25 6.76 23.28
C LEU A 291 14.98 5.44 23.42
N ALA A 292 14.37 4.48 24.11
CA ALA A 292 14.68 3.07 23.86
C ALA A 292 14.16 2.73 22.47
N ALA A 293 15.06 2.44 21.53
CA ALA A 293 14.72 2.33 20.12
C ALA A 293 13.86 1.11 19.85
N GLN A 294 12.83 1.30 19.02
CA GLN A 294 12.13 0.19 18.41
C GLN A 294 13.03 -0.38 17.30
N SER A 295 13.40 -1.65 17.41
CA SER A 295 14.31 -2.31 16.46
C SER A 295 13.90 -3.75 16.21
N LEU A 296 14.23 -4.24 15.02
CA LEU A 296 14.00 -5.62 14.61
C LEU A 296 15.33 -6.19 14.08
N PRO A 297 16.22 -6.65 14.97
CA PRO A 297 17.49 -7.26 14.57
C PRO A 297 17.28 -8.43 13.61
N GLU A 298 18.24 -8.69 12.72
CA GLU A 298 18.12 -9.64 11.61
C GLU A 298 17.61 -11.04 12.01
N ALA A 299 18.07 -11.57 13.16
CA ALA A 299 17.60 -12.85 13.66
C ALA A 299 16.11 -12.84 14.03
N GLN A 300 15.63 -11.74 14.64
CA GLN A 300 14.21 -11.56 14.96
C GLN A 300 13.41 -11.25 13.69
N GLN A 301 13.96 -10.48 12.77
CA GLN A 301 13.36 -10.21 11.46
C GLN A 301 13.06 -11.51 10.72
N ARG A 302 14.06 -12.41 10.60
CA ARG A 302 13.88 -13.73 9.97
C ARG A 302 12.82 -14.56 10.68
N ALA A 303 12.78 -14.52 12.01
CA ALA A 303 11.74 -15.20 12.78
C ALA A 303 10.35 -14.60 12.55
N VAL A 304 10.19 -13.28 12.46
CA VAL A 304 8.92 -12.63 12.14
C VAL A 304 8.46 -13.01 10.74
N VAL A 305 9.34 -12.90 9.75
CA VAL A 305 9.04 -13.33 8.37
C VAL A 305 8.63 -14.80 8.37
N GLN A 306 9.38 -15.66 9.06
CA GLN A 306 9.02 -17.07 9.20
C GLN A 306 7.65 -17.26 9.86
N LEU A 307 7.32 -16.55 10.94
CA LEU A 307 6.01 -16.63 11.57
C LEU A 307 4.89 -16.22 10.61
N PHE A 308 5.12 -15.19 9.78
CA PHE A 308 4.17 -14.80 8.73
C PHE A 308 4.06 -15.88 7.65
N THR A 309 5.19 -16.40 7.17
CA THR A 309 5.27 -17.47 6.15
C THR A 309 4.82 -18.84 6.66
N ASP A 310 4.77 -19.09 7.97
CA ASP A 310 4.32 -20.33 8.61
C ASP A 310 2.83 -20.23 9.05
N ALA A 311 2.40 -19.04 9.46
CA ALA A 311 0.98 -18.73 9.72
C ALA A 311 0.16 -18.65 8.44
N ASP A 312 0.85 -18.35 7.34
CA ASP A 312 0.45 -18.62 5.98
C ASP A 312 0.87 -20.07 5.70
N PRO A 313 -0.02 -21.05 5.49
CA PRO A 313 0.36 -22.45 5.39
C PRO A 313 1.49 -22.90 4.40
N GLU A 314 2.25 -22.01 3.72
CA GLU A 314 3.27 -22.36 2.67
C GLU A 314 4.57 -22.81 3.28
N GLY A 315 4.89 -22.36 4.49
CA GLY A 315 6.22 -22.56 5.08
C GLY A 315 6.53 -24.01 5.46
N SER A 316 5.55 -24.92 5.48
CA SER A 316 5.76 -26.31 5.91
C SER A 316 6.16 -27.29 4.80
N GLY A 317 6.84 -26.81 3.76
CA GLY A 317 7.54 -27.64 2.77
C GLY A 317 9.00 -27.86 3.16
N ASN A 318 9.33 -29.06 3.66
CA ASN A 318 10.69 -29.52 4.00
C ASN A 318 11.78 -29.09 2.97
N PRO A 319 12.92 -28.51 3.38
CA PRO A 319 14.01 -28.20 2.47
C PRO A 319 14.79 -29.49 2.14
N THR A 320 14.39 -30.17 1.08
CA THR A 320 15.23 -31.20 0.44
C THR A 320 15.33 -30.95 -1.05
N GLY A 321 16.23 -30.06 -1.43
CA GLY A 321 16.73 -29.87 -2.78
C GLY A 321 17.93 -28.93 -2.74
N PRO A 322 19.09 -29.28 -3.32
CA PRO A 322 20.21 -28.36 -3.40
C PRO A 322 20.02 -27.42 -4.60
N ASP A 323 20.35 -26.15 -4.38
CA ASP A 323 20.61 -25.11 -5.39
C ASP A 323 19.37 -24.46 -6.05
N ASP A 324 18.95 -23.31 -5.50
CA ASP A 324 18.32 -22.23 -6.27
C ASP A 324 18.76 -20.88 -5.67
N GLY A 325 19.26 -19.98 -6.53
CA GLY A 325 19.87 -18.69 -6.19
C GLY A 325 18.86 -17.61 -5.74
N PRO A 326 19.33 -16.35 -5.52
CA PRO A 326 18.56 -15.32 -4.85
C PRO A 326 17.31 -14.93 -5.65
N THR A 327 16.15 -15.11 -5.03
CA THR A 327 14.83 -14.77 -5.56
C THR A 327 14.64 -13.25 -5.58
N GLY A 328 14.83 -12.66 -6.76
CA GLY A 328 14.42 -11.29 -7.06
C GLY A 328 12.91 -11.09 -6.95
N ALA A 329 12.47 -9.82 -6.89
CA ALA A 329 11.07 -9.42 -6.88
C ALA A 329 10.23 -10.26 -7.85
N ALA A 330 9.11 -10.81 -7.38
CA ALA A 330 8.25 -11.65 -8.20
C ALA A 330 7.93 -10.91 -9.52
N PRO A 331 8.21 -11.51 -10.68
CA PRO A 331 8.01 -10.84 -11.95
C PRO A 331 6.53 -10.44 -12.11
N PRO A 332 6.24 -9.31 -12.76
CA PRO A 332 4.87 -8.86 -12.95
C PRO A 332 4.06 -9.97 -13.64
N PHE A 333 2.81 -10.16 -13.20
CA PHE A 333 1.89 -11.06 -13.89
C PHE A 333 1.58 -10.48 -15.27
N LEU A 334 2.22 -11.02 -16.29
CA LEU A 334 2.01 -10.64 -17.68
C LEU A 334 1.08 -11.64 -18.36
N VAL A 335 0.00 -11.12 -18.93
CA VAL A 335 -0.92 -11.90 -19.76
C VAL A 335 -0.31 -12.05 -21.15
N ASP A 336 -0.41 -13.24 -21.73
CA ASP A 336 -0.10 -13.42 -23.16
C ASP A 336 -1.17 -12.72 -24.00
N VAL A 337 -0.82 -11.54 -24.53
CA VAL A 337 -1.72 -10.70 -25.32
C VAL A 337 -1.75 -11.10 -26.82
N THR A 338 -1.17 -12.24 -27.20
CA THR A 338 -1.26 -12.77 -28.57
C THR A 338 -2.58 -13.50 -28.82
N GLU A 339 -2.98 -13.69 -30.09
CA GLU A 339 -4.21 -14.42 -30.43
C GLU A 339 -4.24 -15.88 -29.93
N GLN A 340 -3.11 -16.43 -29.53
CA GLN A 340 -2.95 -17.79 -29.01
C GLN A 340 -3.25 -17.89 -27.50
N GLY A 341 -3.25 -16.77 -26.77
CA GLY A 341 -3.42 -16.68 -25.32
C GLY A 341 -4.83 -16.30 -24.85
N ARG A 342 -5.90 -16.76 -25.51
CA ARG A 342 -7.27 -16.41 -25.07
C ARG A 342 -7.55 -16.97 -23.68
N PRO A 343 -7.90 -16.14 -22.68
CA PRO A 343 -8.21 -16.61 -21.35
C PRO A 343 -9.48 -17.47 -21.37
N ALA A 344 -9.51 -18.52 -20.54
CA ALA A 344 -10.68 -19.36 -20.37
C ALA A 344 -11.80 -18.62 -19.63
N VAL A 345 -11.42 -17.76 -18.69
CA VAL A 345 -12.32 -16.90 -17.92
C VAL A 345 -11.79 -15.48 -17.99
N TYR A 346 -12.62 -14.55 -18.44
CA TYR A 346 -12.26 -13.15 -18.56
C TYR A 346 -13.22 -12.26 -17.79
N ALA A 347 -12.71 -11.63 -16.72
CA ALA A 347 -13.45 -10.70 -15.89
C ALA A 347 -13.17 -9.25 -16.31
N ARG A 348 -14.24 -8.46 -16.35
CA ARG A 348 -14.23 -7.09 -16.81
C ARG A 348 -14.47 -6.21 -15.59
N LEU A 349 -13.40 -5.65 -15.02
CA LEU A 349 -13.40 -4.90 -13.77
C LEU A 349 -13.28 -3.39 -14.00
N VAL A 350 -12.68 -2.94 -15.11
CA VAL A 350 -12.55 -1.52 -15.43
C VAL A 350 -13.82 -1.04 -16.14
N GLY A 351 -14.74 -0.48 -15.36
CA GLY A 351 -16.12 -0.20 -15.75
C GLY A 351 -17.12 -1.12 -15.06
N THR A 352 -18.22 -1.45 -15.76
CA THR A 352 -19.23 -2.41 -15.28
C THR A 352 -18.64 -3.81 -15.15
N TYR A 353 -18.94 -4.48 -14.03
CA TYR A 353 -18.54 -5.87 -13.81
C TYR A 353 -19.20 -6.78 -14.84
N GLU A 354 -18.41 -7.48 -15.64
CA GLU A 354 -18.88 -8.54 -16.53
C GLU A 354 -17.96 -9.76 -16.44
N ILE A 355 -18.49 -10.94 -16.72
CA ILE A 355 -17.68 -12.15 -16.84
C ILE A 355 -17.96 -12.84 -18.16
N ILE A 356 -16.89 -13.26 -18.83
CA ILE A 356 -16.91 -13.97 -20.11
C ILE A 356 -16.24 -15.32 -19.91
N GLY A 357 -16.79 -16.36 -20.52
CA GLY A 357 -16.27 -17.73 -20.41
C GLY A 357 -16.87 -18.55 -19.26
N LEU A 358 -17.68 -17.92 -18.41
CA LEU A 358 -18.51 -18.58 -17.39
C LEU A 358 -19.94 -18.09 -17.45
N GLU A 359 -20.89 -18.97 -17.16
CA GLU A 359 -22.27 -18.56 -16.90
C GLU A 359 -22.33 -17.78 -15.57
N THR A 360 -23.16 -16.75 -15.52
CA THR A 360 -23.34 -15.97 -14.29
C THR A 360 -23.93 -16.87 -13.21
N PRO A 361 -23.38 -16.89 -11.98
CA PRO A 361 -23.86 -17.80 -10.97
C PRO A 361 -25.26 -17.38 -10.53
N ASP A 362 -26.19 -18.34 -10.47
CA ASP A 362 -27.59 -18.08 -10.13
C ASP A 362 -27.81 -17.82 -8.63
N GLY A 363 -28.77 -16.95 -8.31
CA GLY A 363 -29.32 -16.74 -6.97
C GLY A 363 -28.70 -15.60 -6.15
N GLU A 364 -29.20 -15.43 -4.92
CA GLU A 364 -28.91 -14.28 -4.04
C GLU A 364 -27.42 -14.11 -3.65
N ARG A 365 -26.60 -15.16 -3.86
CA ARG A 365 -25.16 -15.16 -3.53
C ARG A 365 -24.27 -14.82 -4.73
N SER A 366 -24.85 -14.60 -5.91
CA SER A 366 -24.13 -14.18 -7.11
C SER A 366 -23.25 -12.93 -6.88
N PRO A 367 -23.73 -11.86 -6.23
CA PRO A 367 -22.91 -10.66 -5.99
C PRO A 367 -21.68 -10.94 -5.11
N LEU A 368 -21.81 -11.84 -4.14
CA LEU A 368 -20.72 -12.21 -3.23
C LEU A 368 -19.65 -13.05 -3.94
N LEU A 369 -20.01 -13.89 -4.91
CA LEU A 369 -19.06 -14.64 -5.74
C LEU A 369 -18.28 -13.71 -6.67
N HIS A 370 -18.95 -12.74 -7.30
CA HIS A 370 -18.30 -11.72 -8.11
C HIS A 370 -17.35 -10.85 -7.28
N GLU A 371 -17.74 -10.48 -6.06
CA GLU A 371 -16.90 -9.74 -5.13
C GLU A 371 -15.64 -10.53 -4.74
N ALA A 372 -15.80 -11.81 -4.42
CA ALA A 372 -14.68 -12.70 -4.10
C ALA A 372 -13.71 -12.86 -5.27
N LEU A 373 -14.23 -13.09 -6.48
CA LEU A 373 -13.40 -13.21 -7.68
C LEU A 373 -12.67 -11.89 -8.00
N ALA A 374 -13.34 -10.74 -7.86
CA ALA A 374 -12.70 -9.44 -8.05
C ALA A 374 -11.51 -9.26 -7.10
N LEU A 375 -11.67 -9.59 -5.81
CA LEU A 375 -10.59 -9.53 -4.84
C LEU A 375 -9.41 -10.43 -5.27
N LEU A 376 -9.68 -11.69 -5.62
CA LEU A 376 -8.63 -12.62 -6.07
C LEU A 376 -7.93 -12.18 -7.36
N LEU A 377 -8.63 -11.51 -8.28
CA LEU A 377 -8.05 -10.95 -9.50
C LEU A 377 -7.14 -9.75 -9.21
N LEU A 378 -7.43 -8.98 -8.17
CA LEU A 378 -6.59 -7.86 -7.73
C LEU A 378 -5.33 -8.32 -6.98
N HIS A 379 -5.37 -9.52 -6.38
CA HIS A 379 -4.30 -10.12 -5.57
C HIS A 379 -3.76 -11.40 -6.22
N ARG A 380 -2.98 -11.24 -7.29
CA ARG A 380 -2.45 -12.36 -8.11
C ARG A 380 -1.43 -13.23 -7.38
N GLU A 381 -0.82 -12.70 -6.34
CA GLU A 381 0.05 -13.39 -5.39
C GLU A 381 -0.69 -14.39 -4.49
N GLY A 382 -2.02 -14.40 -4.50
CA GLY A 382 -2.84 -15.32 -3.73
C GLY A 382 -3.31 -14.74 -2.41
N VAL A 383 -4.50 -15.18 -1.97
CA VAL A 383 -5.18 -14.61 -0.80
C VAL A 383 -5.52 -15.69 0.21
N HIS A 384 -5.14 -15.50 1.47
CA HIS A 384 -5.50 -16.43 2.51
C HIS A 384 -7.04 -16.44 2.73
N PRO A 385 -7.70 -17.61 2.88
CA PRO A 385 -9.15 -17.72 3.07
C PRO A 385 -9.74 -16.82 4.16
N ARG A 386 -9.00 -16.59 5.25
CA ARG A 386 -9.42 -15.68 6.34
C ARG A 386 -9.40 -14.21 5.91
N VAL A 387 -8.41 -13.80 5.10
CA VAL A 387 -8.31 -12.44 4.57
C VAL A 387 -9.48 -12.19 3.61
N LEU A 388 -9.72 -13.12 2.68
CA LEU A 388 -10.90 -13.08 1.80
C LEU A 388 -12.19 -12.98 2.62
N ALA A 389 -12.35 -13.79 3.67
CA ALA A 389 -13.54 -13.74 4.53
C ALA A 389 -13.70 -12.39 5.25
N SER A 390 -12.61 -11.82 5.79
CA SER A 390 -12.67 -10.52 6.47
C SER A 390 -13.06 -9.38 5.54
N ALA A 391 -12.60 -9.42 4.28
CA ALA A 391 -12.95 -8.45 3.26
C ALA A 391 -14.43 -8.54 2.86
N LEU A 392 -14.96 -9.76 2.68
CA LEU A 392 -16.33 -10.01 2.26
C LEU A 392 -17.36 -9.85 3.40
N TRP A 393 -16.93 -10.08 4.63
CA TRP A 393 -17.75 -9.94 5.84
C TRP A 393 -16.99 -9.17 6.93
N PRO A 394 -16.99 -7.82 6.88
CA PRO A 394 -16.27 -6.99 7.86
C PRO A 394 -16.71 -7.22 9.31
N ARG A 395 -17.96 -7.66 9.53
CA ARG A 395 -18.50 -8.00 10.85
C ARG A 395 -18.23 -9.44 11.29
N GLY A 396 -17.42 -10.17 10.53
CA GLY A 396 -17.10 -11.57 10.76
C GLY A 396 -18.10 -12.55 10.15
N VAL A 397 -17.63 -13.79 9.98
CA VAL A 397 -18.38 -14.93 9.42
C VAL A 397 -17.88 -16.22 10.07
N THR A 398 -18.72 -17.23 10.16
CA THR A 398 -18.33 -18.57 10.64
C THR A 398 -17.54 -19.33 9.57
N ASP A 399 -16.61 -20.19 9.99
CA ASP A 399 -15.79 -21.02 9.08
C ASP A 399 -16.64 -21.83 8.09
N ASP A 400 -17.72 -22.46 8.54
CA ASP A 400 -18.63 -23.25 7.67
C ASP A 400 -19.23 -22.43 6.52
N VAL A 401 -19.51 -21.14 6.76
CA VAL A 401 -20.11 -20.25 5.77
C VAL A 401 -19.05 -19.75 4.79
N ARG A 402 -17.84 -19.47 5.28
CA ARG A 402 -16.67 -19.16 4.42
C ARG A 402 -16.38 -20.35 3.51
N ASP A 403 -16.24 -21.55 4.07
CA ASP A 403 -15.84 -22.73 3.32
C ASP A 403 -16.90 -23.09 2.27
N ALA A 404 -18.19 -22.95 2.61
CA ALA A 404 -19.28 -23.10 1.65
C ALA A 404 -19.28 -22.04 0.52
N LEU A 405 -18.73 -20.83 0.75
CA LEU A 405 -18.51 -19.86 -0.33
C LEU A 405 -17.35 -20.31 -1.22
N LEU A 406 -16.24 -20.77 -0.62
CA LEU A 406 -15.07 -21.22 -1.37
C LEU A 406 -15.38 -22.40 -2.27
N ASP A 407 -16.15 -23.37 -1.79
CA ASP A 407 -16.56 -24.53 -2.59
C ASP A 407 -17.42 -24.09 -3.79
N ARG A 408 -18.35 -23.16 -3.57
CA ARG A 408 -19.14 -22.58 -4.67
C ARG A 408 -18.30 -21.80 -5.66
N LEU A 409 -17.29 -21.08 -5.17
CA LEU A 409 -16.37 -20.33 -6.02
C LEU A 409 -15.52 -21.27 -6.88
N ARG A 410 -15.05 -22.40 -6.31
CA ARG A 410 -14.37 -23.47 -7.06
C ARG A 410 -15.29 -24.11 -8.09
N ASP A 411 -16.51 -24.46 -7.71
CA ASP A 411 -17.51 -25.05 -8.62
C ASP A 411 -17.85 -24.11 -9.78
N TRP A 412 -18.03 -22.82 -9.47
CA TRP A 412 -18.37 -21.81 -10.47
C TRP A 412 -17.22 -21.52 -11.43
N LEU A 413 -15.98 -21.42 -10.93
CA LEU A 413 -14.80 -21.23 -11.78
C LEU A 413 -14.45 -22.49 -12.59
N GLY A 414 -14.79 -23.67 -12.06
CA GLY A 414 -14.56 -24.95 -12.71
C GLY A 414 -13.09 -25.31 -12.87
N ASN A 415 -12.81 -26.20 -13.83
CA ASN A 415 -11.50 -26.78 -14.06
C ASN A 415 -10.92 -26.37 -15.42
N GLU A 416 -9.60 -26.39 -15.51
CA GLU A 416 -8.83 -26.34 -16.75
C GLU A 416 -9.08 -27.59 -17.62
N PRO A 417 -8.74 -27.54 -18.93
CA PRO A 417 -8.87 -28.70 -19.82
C PRO A 417 -8.11 -29.95 -19.36
N ASP A 418 -7.05 -29.78 -18.56
CA ASP A 418 -6.27 -30.87 -17.97
C ASP A 418 -6.91 -31.46 -16.68
N GLY A 419 -8.04 -30.90 -16.24
CA GLY A 419 -8.77 -31.32 -15.05
C GLY A 419 -8.34 -30.64 -13.76
N SER A 420 -7.32 -29.78 -13.77
CA SER A 420 -6.90 -29.02 -12.59
C SER A 420 -7.90 -27.88 -12.28
N PRO A 421 -8.21 -27.58 -11.01
CA PRO A 421 -9.16 -26.52 -10.69
C PRO A 421 -8.60 -25.14 -11.02
N ARG A 422 -9.46 -24.23 -11.50
CA ARG A 422 -9.06 -22.84 -11.81
C ARG A 422 -8.86 -21.98 -10.57
N LEU A 423 -9.43 -22.38 -9.45
CA LEU A 423 -9.13 -21.84 -8.12
C LEU A 423 -8.45 -22.93 -7.31
N ARG A 424 -7.16 -22.74 -7.07
CA ARG A 424 -6.36 -23.66 -6.29
C ARG A 424 -6.17 -23.12 -4.90
N THR A 425 -5.94 -24.06 -4.01
CA THR A 425 -5.22 -23.76 -2.78
C THR A 425 -3.82 -24.26 -3.06
N ASP A 426 -2.87 -23.33 -3.12
CA ASP A 426 -1.46 -23.67 -3.25
C ASP A 426 -0.96 -24.32 -1.97
N ASP A 427 0.34 -24.62 -1.97
CA ASP A 427 0.99 -25.13 -0.78
C ASP A 427 0.89 -24.10 0.37
N THR A 428 0.58 -22.81 0.10
CA THR A 428 0.32 -21.80 1.13
C THR A 428 -0.93 -22.00 1.91
N GLY A 429 -1.90 -22.77 1.42
CA GLY A 429 -3.25 -22.52 1.87
C GLY A 429 -3.84 -21.19 1.34
N ARG A 430 -3.15 -20.45 0.47
CA ARG A 430 -3.71 -19.27 -0.21
C ARG A 430 -4.53 -19.72 -1.40
N LEU A 431 -5.51 -18.89 -1.70
CA LEU A 431 -6.36 -19.05 -2.86
C LEU A 431 -5.67 -18.38 -4.04
N THR A 432 -5.25 -19.18 -5.02
CA THR A 432 -4.60 -18.71 -6.25
C THR A 432 -5.45 -19.05 -7.47
N LEU A 433 -5.53 -18.07 -8.38
CA LEU A 433 -6.21 -18.24 -9.66
C LEU A 433 -5.27 -18.85 -10.69
N ALA A 434 -5.79 -19.74 -11.53
CA ALA A 434 -5.08 -20.22 -12.69
C ALA A 434 -4.80 -19.07 -13.68
N LYS A 435 -3.71 -19.18 -14.45
CA LYS A 435 -3.30 -18.16 -15.43
C LYS A 435 -4.34 -17.90 -16.52
N SER A 436 -5.27 -18.84 -16.73
CA SER A 436 -6.37 -18.71 -17.68
C SER A 436 -7.53 -17.85 -17.18
N VAL A 437 -7.56 -17.51 -15.89
CA VAL A 437 -8.55 -16.61 -15.27
C VAL A 437 -7.93 -15.22 -15.21
N VAL A 438 -8.38 -14.34 -16.11
CA VAL A 438 -7.74 -13.05 -16.39
C VAL A 438 -8.75 -11.92 -16.22
N SER A 439 -8.31 -10.71 -15.87
CA SER A 439 -9.12 -9.50 -15.92
C SER A 439 -8.66 -8.51 -17.00
N ASP A 440 -9.56 -7.60 -17.39
CA ASP A 440 -9.20 -6.42 -18.21
C ASP A 440 -8.11 -5.55 -17.56
N LEU A 441 -8.06 -5.48 -16.23
CA LEU A 441 -7.00 -4.80 -15.49
C LEU A 441 -5.63 -5.49 -15.67
N ASP A 442 -5.57 -6.83 -15.65
CA ASP A 442 -4.32 -7.55 -15.91
C ASP A 442 -3.81 -7.31 -17.34
N VAL A 443 -4.73 -7.30 -18.31
CA VAL A 443 -4.39 -7.04 -19.72
C VAL A 443 -3.93 -5.59 -19.89
N LEU A 444 -4.60 -4.63 -19.26
CA LEU A 444 -4.23 -3.22 -19.30
C LEU A 444 -2.82 -3.00 -18.74
N ARG A 445 -2.52 -3.57 -17.56
CA ARG A 445 -1.17 -3.52 -16.95
C ARG A 445 -0.12 -4.16 -17.84
N SER A 446 -0.43 -5.31 -18.43
CA SER A 446 0.48 -6.03 -19.35
C SER A 446 0.77 -5.21 -20.61
N LEU A 447 -0.26 -4.63 -21.23
CA LEU A 447 -0.13 -3.79 -22.42
C LEU A 447 0.67 -2.52 -22.13
N TYR A 448 0.41 -1.86 -20.99
CA TYR A 448 1.16 -0.69 -20.59
C TYR A 448 2.64 -1.02 -20.36
N HIS A 449 2.93 -2.09 -19.60
CA HIS A 449 4.30 -2.57 -19.38
C HIS A 449 5.02 -2.88 -20.70
N GLU A 450 4.37 -3.62 -21.61
CA GLU A 450 4.93 -3.93 -22.93
C GLU A 450 5.16 -2.68 -23.79
N ALA A 451 4.30 -1.65 -23.66
CA ALA A 451 4.40 -0.40 -24.38
C ALA A 451 5.56 0.48 -23.89
N THR A 452 5.85 0.48 -22.58
CA THR A 452 6.85 1.34 -21.95
C THR A 452 8.21 0.66 -21.77
N GLN A 453 8.22 -0.62 -21.39
CA GLN A 453 9.42 -1.37 -21.01
C GLN A 453 9.68 -2.59 -21.90
N GLY A 454 8.65 -3.12 -22.59
CA GLY A 454 8.77 -4.29 -23.46
C GLY A 454 8.94 -3.94 -24.94
N ARG A 455 8.27 -4.70 -25.82
CA ARG A 455 8.41 -4.61 -27.28
C ARG A 455 8.07 -3.23 -27.86
N GLY A 456 7.27 -2.43 -27.15
CA GLY A 456 6.92 -1.07 -27.52
C GLY A 456 8.00 -0.03 -27.20
N ALA A 457 8.89 -0.30 -26.25
CA ALA A 457 9.88 0.67 -25.76
C ALA A 457 10.77 1.21 -26.91
N GLY A 458 11.22 0.32 -27.79
CA GLY A 458 12.04 0.68 -28.96
C GLY A 458 11.26 0.87 -30.27
N ASN A 459 9.95 0.64 -30.29
CA ASN A 459 9.15 0.72 -31.52
C ASN A 459 7.86 1.51 -31.31
N ARG A 460 7.88 2.75 -31.80
CA ARG A 460 6.78 3.70 -31.65
C ARG A 460 5.45 3.22 -32.25
N ALA A 461 5.47 2.50 -33.37
CA ALA A 461 4.24 2.00 -33.98
C ALA A 461 3.61 0.88 -33.15
N VAL A 462 4.45 0.03 -32.53
CA VAL A 462 4.02 -1.03 -31.60
C VAL A 462 3.50 -0.41 -30.31
N ARG A 463 4.23 0.55 -29.73
CA ARG A 463 3.79 1.31 -28.54
C ARG A 463 2.41 1.94 -28.75
N GLY A 464 2.22 2.68 -29.84
CA GLY A 464 0.93 3.32 -30.12
C GLY A 464 -0.21 2.31 -30.24
N ARG A 465 0.01 1.15 -30.86
CA ARG A 465 -1.01 0.08 -30.93
C ARG A 465 -1.34 -0.49 -29.55
N MET A 466 -0.32 -0.82 -28.75
CA MET A 466 -0.51 -1.37 -27.40
C MET A 466 -1.24 -0.40 -26.47
N LEU A 467 -0.91 0.90 -26.54
CA LEU A 467 -1.61 1.92 -25.77
C LEU A 467 -3.06 2.07 -26.23
N THR A 468 -3.33 2.01 -27.55
CA THR A 468 -4.71 2.01 -28.08
C THR A 468 -5.49 0.81 -27.55
N ASP A 469 -4.91 -0.39 -27.62
CA ASP A 469 -5.53 -1.61 -27.12
C ASP A 469 -5.78 -1.52 -25.60
N ALA A 470 -4.85 -0.89 -24.84
CA ALA A 470 -5.00 -0.69 -23.40
C ALA A 470 -6.14 0.28 -23.07
N LEU A 471 -6.26 1.39 -23.79
CA LEU A 471 -7.31 2.39 -23.56
C LEU A 471 -8.70 1.84 -23.90
N VAL A 472 -8.82 0.96 -24.90
CA VAL A 472 -10.10 0.30 -25.26
C VAL A 472 -10.64 -0.57 -24.12
N LEU A 473 -9.79 -1.07 -23.22
CA LEU A 473 -10.22 -1.84 -22.05
C LEU A 473 -10.90 -0.97 -20.99
N VAL A 474 -10.63 0.34 -21.02
CA VAL A 474 -11.12 1.31 -20.04
C VAL A 474 -12.53 1.73 -20.39
N ARG A 475 -13.52 1.18 -19.68
CA ARG A 475 -14.96 1.45 -19.92
C ARG A 475 -15.61 2.31 -18.85
N GLY A 476 -14.84 2.76 -17.87
CA GLY A 476 -15.29 3.56 -16.74
C GLY A 476 -14.45 3.31 -15.47
N PRO A 477 -14.89 3.83 -14.32
CA PRO A 477 -14.24 3.60 -13.04
C PRO A 477 -14.14 2.11 -12.68
N LEU A 478 -13.15 1.73 -11.86
CA LEU A 478 -13.02 0.37 -11.36
C LEU A 478 -14.31 -0.04 -10.65
N LEU A 479 -14.95 -1.11 -11.13
CA LEU A 479 -16.18 -1.67 -10.58
C LEU A 479 -17.25 -0.57 -10.44
N ALA A 480 -17.66 0.01 -11.57
CA ALA A 480 -18.56 1.16 -11.60
C ALA A 480 -19.93 0.87 -10.95
N ASP A 481 -20.49 -0.32 -11.17
CA ASP A 481 -21.84 -0.71 -10.73
C ASP A 481 -21.85 -1.51 -9.41
N ARG A 482 -21.11 -1.02 -8.41
CA ARG A 482 -21.02 -1.66 -7.08
C ARG A 482 -22.38 -1.65 -6.35
N PRO A 483 -22.87 -2.82 -5.89
CA PRO A 483 -24.01 -2.86 -4.98
C PRO A 483 -23.71 -2.12 -3.67
N ARG A 484 -24.70 -1.44 -3.08
CA ARG A 484 -24.54 -0.76 -1.79
C ARG A 484 -24.10 -1.74 -0.69
N GLY A 485 -23.10 -1.35 0.10
CA GLY A 485 -22.59 -2.15 1.22
C GLY A 485 -21.70 -3.33 0.82
N ARG A 486 -21.21 -3.36 -0.43
CA ARG A 486 -20.28 -4.36 -0.97
C ARG A 486 -19.00 -3.67 -1.43
N TYR A 487 -17.92 -4.43 -1.52
CA TYR A 487 -16.60 -3.96 -1.97
C TYR A 487 -15.96 -2.90 -1.06
N GLY A 488 -16.28 -2.90 0.24
CA GLY A 488 -15.71 -1.93 1.19
C GLY A 488 -14.19 -2.03 1.31
N TRP A 489 -13.63 -3.23 1.08
CA TRP A 489 -12.19 -3.47 1.04
C TRP A 489 -11.46 -2.67 -0.05
N LEU A 490 -12.13 -2.30 -1.17
CA LEU A 490 -11.51 -1.45 -2.21
C LEU A 490 -11.09 -0.08 -1.69
N THR A 491 -11.73 0.43 -0.64
CA THR A 491 -11.32 1.69 0.01
C THR A 491 -9.90 1.60 0.57
N HIS A 492 -9.40 0.39 0.85
CA HIS A 492 -8.08 0.13 1.41
C HIS A 492 -7.07 -0.31 0.34
N GLU A 493 -7.51 -0.46 -0.91
CA GLU A 493 -6.66 -0.86 -2.03
C GLU A 493 -6.06 0.36 -2.74
N ILE A 494 -4.77 0.27 -3.04
CA ILE A 494 -4.05 1.33 -3.75
C ILE A 494 -4.50 1.46 -5.21
N ILE A 495 -5.05 0.39 -5.79
CA ILE A 495 -5.43 0.36 -7.21
C ILE A 495 -6.58 1.33 -7.56
N ASP A 496 -7.47 1.60 -6.61
CA ASP A 496 -8.56 2.58 -6.77
C ASP A 496 -8.01 4.00 -7.02
N ALA A 497 -6.78 4.28 -6.53
CA ALA A 497 -6.06 5.53 -6.78
C ALA A 497 -5.12 5.49 -7.99
N GLN A 498 -4.46 4.35 -8.22
CA GLN A 498 -3.49 4.20 -9.30
C GLN A 498 -4.13 4.11 -10.68
N LEU A 499 -5.31 3.48 -10.79
CA LEU A 499 -5.94 3.23 -12.08
C LEU A 499 -6.27 4.53 -12.85
N PRO A 500 -6.91 5.55 -12.25
CA PRO A 500 -7.17 6.81 -12.96
C PRO A 500 -5.89 7.49 -13.49
N LEU A 501 -4.81 7.46 -12.70
CA LEU A 501 -3.51 8.04 -13.11
C LEU A 501 -2.92 7.29 -14.29
N LEU A 502 -2.94 5.95 -14.24
CA LEU A 502 -2.48 5.10 -15.33
C LEU A 502 -3.26 5.34 -16.62
N VAL A 503 -4.59 5.46 -16.52
CA VAL A 503 -5.46 5.76 -17.66
C VAL A 503 -5.16 7.14 -18.26
N ALA A 504 -4.98 8.15 -17.42
CA ALA A 504 -4.62 9.49 -17.87
C ALA A 504 -3.28 9.50 -18.62
N ASP A 505 -2.27 8.79 -18.09
CA ASP A 505 -0.96 8.68 -18.75
C ASP A 505 -1.04 7.97 -20.11
N ILE A 506 -1.90 6.94 -20.23
CA ILE A 506 -2.17 6.27 -21.52
C ILE A 506 -2.84 7.25 -22.50
N GLY A 507 -3.86 8.00 -22.04
CA GLY A 507 -4.60 8.98 -22.84
C GLY A 507 -3.69 10.07 -23.41
N LEU A 508 -2.87 10.68 -22.55
CA LEU A 508 -1.90 11.71 -22.95
C LEU A 508 -0.87 11.17 -23.94
N ALA A 509 -0.30 9.99 -23.66
CA ALA A 509 0.69 9.38 -24.56
C ALA A 509 0.10 9.02 -25.94
N LEU A 510 -1.19 8.67 -26.00
CA LEU A 510 -1.90 8.45 -27.27
C LEU A 510 -2.24 9.75 -27.99
N SER A 511 -2.63 10.79 -27.25
CA SER A 511 -2.85 12.13 -27.80
C SER A 511 -1.59 12.62 -28.53
N GLU A 512 -0.45 12.62 -27.84
CA GLU A 512 0.85 13.00 -28.41
C GLU A 512 1.18 12.17 -29.66
N PHE A 513 1.01 10.84 -29.59
CA PHE A 513 1.23 9.94 -30.72
C PHE A 513 0.34 10.25 -31.95
N HIS A 514 -0.88 10.71 -31.73
CA HIS A 514 -1.82 11.08 -32.78
C HIS A 514 -1.57 12.49 -33.34
N LEU A 515 -1.25 13.46 -32.48
CA LEU A 515 -0.93 14.83 -32.87
C LEU A 515 0.29 14.90 -33.78
N GLU A 516 1.35 14.15 -33.48
CA GLU A 516 2.53 14.11 -34.33
C GLU A 516 2.28 13.55 -35.74
N LYS A 517 1.19 12.79 -35.91
CA LYS A 517 0.75 12.27 -37.21
C LYS A 517 -0.29 13.16 -37.89
N GLY A 518 -0.57 14.34 -37.32
CA GLY A 518 -1.60 15.26 -37.79
C GLY A 518 -3.02 14.70 -37.64
N ARG A 519 -3.27 13.83 -36.65
CA ARG A 519 -4.57 13.15 -36.44
C ARG A 519 -5.28 13.71 -35.21
N ALA A 520 -5.65 14.99 -35.25
CA ALA A 520 -6.27 15.69 -34.13
C ALA A 520 -7.55 15.01 -33.60
N GLU A 521 -8.43 14.54 -34.50
CA GLU A 521 -9.67 13.84 -34.08
C GLU A 521 -9.37 12.61 -33.21
N LYS A 522 -8.34 11.82 -33.55
CA LYS A 522 -7.94 10.64 -32.77
C LYS A 522 -7.27 10.99 -31.44
N ALA A 523 -6.63 12.15 -31.36
CA ALA A 523 -6.06 12.65 -30.12
C ALA A 523 -7.19 13.02 -29.14
N ILE A 524 -8.22 13.73 -29.63
CA ILE A 524 -9.43 14.05 -28.85
C ILE A 524 -10.14 12.78 -28.40
N GLU A 525 -10.35 11.80 -29.28
CA GLU A 525 -10.96 10.50 -28.91
C GLU A 525 -10.20 9.79 -27.77
N ALA A 526 -8.86 9.86 -27.77
CA ALA A 526 -8.04 9.28 -26.71
C ALA A 526 -8.17 10.03 -25.38
N LEU A 527 -8.23 11.36 -25.40
CA LEU A 527 -8.43 12.19 -24.21
C LEU A 527 -9.83 11.99 -23.62
N ASP A 528 -10.87 12.01 -24.45
CA ASP A 528 -12.26 11.78 -24.03
C ASP A 528 -12.45 10.39 -23.39
N ALA A 529 -11.83 9.35 -23.96
CA ALA A 529 -11.86 8.01 -23.40
C ALA A 529 -11.16 7.95 -22.02
N ALA A 530 -10.03 8.64 -21.86
CA ALA A 530 -9.34 8.72 -20.57
C ALA A 530 -10.14 9.51 -19.53
N LEU A 531 -10.78 10.62 -19.93
CA LEU A 531 -11.66 11.43 -19.09
C LEU A 531 -12.85 10.65 -18.53
N GLY A 532 -13.34 9.63 -19.25
CA GLY A 532 -14.41 8.74 -18.77
C GLY A 532 -14.07 7.99 -17.46
N SER A 533 -12.79 7.75 -17.20
CA SER A 533 -12.32 7.07 -15.97
C SER A 533 -11.47 7.96 -15.06
N ALA A 534 -10.93 9.05 -15.58
CA ALA A 534 -10.12 10.03 -14.84
C ALA A 534 -10.64 11.48 -15.03
N PRO A 535 -11.92 11.78 -14.73
CA PRO A 535 -12.51 13.09 -15.02
C PRO A 535 -11.88 14.24 -14.22
N GLY A 536 -11.21 13.93 -13.12
CA GLY A 536 -10.52 14.90 -12.26
C GLY A 536 -9.06 15.17 -12.62
N ASP A 537 -8.52 14.61 -13.71
CA ASP A 537 -7.14 14.89 -14.15
C ASP A 537 -7.14 16.07 -15.15
N GLU A 538 -6.80 17.29 -14.67
CA GLU A 538 -6.77 18.49 -15.53
C GLU A 538 -5.77 18.41 -16.69
N ARG A 539 -4.75 17.52 -16.65
CA ARG A 539 -3.83 17.37 -17.78
C ARG A 539 -4.59 16.96 -19.05
N LEU A 540 -5.59 16.10 -18.90
CA LEU A 540 -6.43 15.64 -20.02
C LEU A 540 -7.31 16.76 -20.60
N TRP A 541 -7.65 17.77 -19.81
CA TRP A 541 -8.44 18.93 -20.24
C TRP A 541 -7.59 20.03 -20.90
N ASN A 542 -6.31 20.11 -20.52
CA ASN A 542 -5.37 21.12 -21.01
C ASN A 542 -4.71 20.73 -22.35
N GLU A 543 -4.52 19.43 -22.57
CA GLU A 543 -4.05 18.84 -23.84
C GLU A 543 -5.14 18.91 -24.92
#